data_AF-A0A1Z9D928-F1
#
_entry.id   AF-A0A1Z9D928-F1
#
_cell.length_a   1.000
_cell.length_b   1.000
_cell.length_c   1.000
_cell.angle_alpha   90.00
_cell.angle_beta   90.00
_cell.angle_gamma   90.00
#
_symmetry.space_group_name_H-M   'P 1'
#
loop_
_entity.id
_entity.type
_entity.pdbx_description
1 polymer ?
#
loop_
_entity_poly.entity_id
_entity_poly.type
_entity_poly.pdbx_seq_one_letter_code
_entity_poly.pdbx_strand_id
1 'polypeptide(L)' 'MKQLIKRGKFFLIAGPCVIENEKDTIEIAEKIKKITDELNIPFVFKSSYKKANRTK' A
#
# COMPACT_ATOMS: atom_id res chain seq x y z
N MET A 1 0.07 13.63 4.03
CA MET A 1 -1.40 13.35 4.18
C MET A 1 -2.32 14.41 3.60
N LYS A 2 -2.16 15.71 3.88
CA LYS A 2 -3.13 16.76 3.45
C LYS A 2 -3.44 16.79 1.94
N GLN A 3 -2.47 16.44 1.09
CA GLN A 3 -2.64 16.35 -0.37
C GLN A 3 -3.39 15.09 -0.84
N LEU A 4 -3.33 13.99 -0.08
CA LEU A 4 -4.01 12.72 -0.37
C LEU A 4 -5.51 12.80 -0.06
N ILE A 5 -5.87 13.58 0.97
CA ILE A 5 -7.23 13.67 1.52
C ILE A 5 -7.90 14.97 1.05
N LYS A 6 -7.86 15.24 -0.27
CA LYS A 6 -8.73 16.27 -0.84
C LYS A 6 -10.11 15.63 -1.02
N ARG A 7 -11.15 16.17 -0.35
CA ARG A 7 -12.54 15.68 -0.46
C ARG A 7 -12.90 15.44 -1.94
N GLY A 8 -13.36 14.22 -2.26
CA GLY A 8 -13.82 13.84 -3.59
C GLY A 8 -12.77 13.30 -4.56
N LYS A 9 -11.48 13.21 -4.18
CA LYS A 9 -10.46 12.55 -5.02
C LYS A 9 -10.29 11.09 -4.60
N PHE A 10 -10.38 10.18 -5.56
CA PHE A 10 -10.02 8.78 -5.38
C PHE A 10 -8.53 8.65 -5.05
N PHE A 11 -8.20 7.79 -4.09
CA PHE A 11 -6.83 7.41 -3.74
C PHE A 11 -6.82 5.93 -3.32
N LEU A 12 -5.68 5.27 -3.49
CA LEU A 12 -5.53 3.84 -3.22
C LEU A 12 -4.67 3.61 -1.98
N ILE A 13 -5.16 2.76 -1.07
CA ILE A 13 -4.34 2.14 -0.02
C ILE A 13 -4.25 0.65 -0.37
N ALA A 14 -3.05 0.16 -0.69
CA ALA A 14 -2.88 -1.23 -1.11
C ALA A 14 -1.51 -1.78 -0.71
N GLY A 15 -1.43 -3.11 -0.64
CA GLY A 15 -0.22 -3.87 -0.32
C GLY A 15 -0.58 -5.25 0.25
N PRO A 16 0.44 -6.09 0.54
CA PRO A 16 0.23 -7.44 1.02
C PRO A 16 -0.36 -7.45 2.43
N CYS A 17 -1.09 -8.52 2.77
CA CYS A 17 -1.74 -8.64 4.08
C CYS A 17 -0.73 -8.53 5.24
N VAL A 18 0.46 -9.10 5.06
CA VAL A 18 1.55 -9.16 6.04
C VAL A 18 2.89 -9.00 5.33
N ILE A 19 3.89 -8.44 6.02
CA ILE A 19 5.28 -8.38 5.56
C ILE A 19 5.92 -9.75 5.79
N GLU A 20 6.38 -10.42 4.72
CA GLU A 20 7.04 -11.73 4.79
C GLU A 20 8.55 -11.60 4.76
N ASN A 21 9.07 -10.82 3.81
CA ASN A 21 10.47 -10.41 3.74
C ASN A 21 10.58 -9.04 3.04
N GLU A 22 11.73 -8.39 3.19
CA GLU A 22 11.98 -7.05 2.67
C GLU A 22 11.92 -7.00 1.14
N LYS A 23 12.57 -7.95 0.46
CA LYS A 23 12.67 -7.97 -1.00
C LYS A 23 11.30 -8.03 -1.66
N ASP A 24 10.46 -8.98 -1.26
CA ASP A 24 9.13 -9.15 -1.84
C ASP A 24 8.23 -7.96 -1.52
N THR A 25 8.37 -7.39 -0.31
CA THR A 25 7.59 -6.21 0.11
C THR A 25 7.93 -5.00 -0.76
N ILE A 26 9.21 -4.77 -1.04
CA ILE A 26 9.67 -3.68 -1.91
C ILE A 26 9.22 -3.93 -3.35
N GLU A 27 9.37 -5.15 -3.88
CA GLU A 27 8.97 -5.48 -5.25
C GLU A 27 7.45 -5.26 -5.46
N ILE A 28 6.62 -5.66 -4.50
CA ILE A 28 5.17 -5.42 -4.54
C ILE A 28 4.88 -3.92 -4.49
N ALA A 29 5.56 -3.16 -3.62
CA ALA A 29 5.38 -1.72 -3.50
C ALA A 29 5.72 -0.99 -4.81
N GLU A 30 6.82 -1.37 -5.46
CA GLU A 30 7.26 -0.79 -6.75
C GLU A 30 6.26 -1.07 -7.86
N LYS A 31 5.77 -2.31 -7.96
CA LYS A 31 4.77 -2.70 -8.97
C LYS A 31 3.48 -1.90 -8.81
N ILE A 32 2.95 -1.80 -7.59
CA ILE A 32 1.73 -1.03 -7.32
C ILE A 32 1.97 0.45 -7.61
N LYS A 33 3.09 1.02 -7.13
CA LYS A 33 3.45 2.41 -7.37
C LYS A 33 3.49 2.74 -8.86
N LYS A 34 4.12 1.89 -9.67
CA LYS A 34 4.20 2.09 -11.12
C LYS A 34 2.80 2.16 -11.76
N ILE A 35 1.91 1.22 -11.42
CA ILE A 35 0.53 1.21 -11.91
C ILE A 35 -0.23 2.47 -11.48
N THR A 36 -0.08 2.89 -10.22
CA THR A 36 -0.79 4.07 -9.71
C THR A 36 -0.24 5.37 -10.30
N ASP A 37 1.06 5.44 -10.60
CA ASP A 37 1.69 6.57 -11.27
C ASP A 37 1.16 6.72 -12.71
N GLU A 38 1.07 5.61 -13.46
CA GLU A 38 0.50 5.59 -14.82
C GLU A 38 -0.96 6.07 -14.85
N LEU A 39 -1.74 5.73 -13.82
CA LEU A 39 -3.15 6.10 -13.69
C LEU A 39 -3.38 7.46 -13.00
N ASN A 40 -2.32 8.16 -12.57
CA ASN A 40 -2.40 9.38 -11.77
C ASN A 40 -3.25 9.22 -10.49
N ILE A 41 -3.21 8.04 -9.88
CA ILE A 41 -3.91 7.71 -8.63
C ILE A 41 -2.96 7.93 -7.45
N PRO A 42 -3.29 8.80 -6.49
CA PRO A 42 -2.50 8.91 -5.27
C PRO A 42 -2.51 7.60 -4.49
N PHE A 43 -1.33 7.15 -4.06
CA PHE A 43 -1.12 5.81 -3.50
C PHE A 43 -0.46 5.86 -2.12
N VAL A 44 -0.92 4.99 -1.21
CA VAL A 44 -0.29 4.70 0.08
C VAL A 44 -0.06 3.20 0.16
N PHE A 45 1.21 2.79 0.28
CA PHE A 45 1.55 1.40 0.54
C PHE A 45 1.15 1.01 1.97
N LYS A 46 0.48 -0.14 2.13
CA LYS A 46 0.10 -0.67 3.45
C LYS A 46 0.40 -2.15 3.54
N SER A 47 1.09 -2.54 4.61
CA SER A 47 1.19 -3.94 5.02
C SER A 47 1.22 -4.04 6.56
N SER A 48 0.90 -5.22 7.09
CA SER A 48 0.92 -5.47 8.54
C SER A 48 2.25 -6.12 8.92
N TYR A 49 2.94 -5.66 9.97
CA TYR A 49 4.12 -6.36 10.49
C TYR A 49 3.76 -7.73 11.10
N LYS A 50 2.62 -7.80 11.82
CA LYS A 50 2.06 -9.02 12.39
C LYS A 50 0.56 -9.05 12.11
N LYS A 51 0.00 -10.23 11.83
CA LYS A 51 -1.46 -10.39 11.78
C LYS A 51 -2.02 -10.20 13.19
N ALA A 52 -2.98 -9.29 13.34
CA ALA A 52 -3.63 -8.99 14.62
C ALA A 52 -4.31 -10.22 15.26
N ASN A 53 -4.61 -11.25 14.46
CA ASN A 53 -5.38 -12.43 14.87
C ASN A 53 -4.53 -13.71 14.95
N ARG A 54 -3.29 -13.63 15.46
CA ARG A 54 -2.59 -14.85 15.88
C ARG A 54 -3.07 -15.21 17.28
N THR A 55 -4.07 -16.09 17.36
CA THR A 55 -4.42 -16.81 18.59
C THR A 55 -3.18 -17.52 19.13
N LYS A 56 -3.08 -17.60 20.46
CA LYS A 56 -2.00 -18.28 21.18
C LYS A 56 -1.90 -19.74 20.78
#